data_AF-A0A845PRZ3-F1
#
_entry.id   AF-A0A845PRZ3-F1
#
_cell.length_a   1.000
_cell.length_b   1.000
_cell.length_c   1.000
_cell.angle_alpha   90.00
_cell.angle_beta   90.00
_cell.angle_gamma   90.00
#
_symmetry.space_group_name_H-M   'P 1'
#
loop_
_entity.id
_entity.type
_entity.pdbx_description
1 polymer ?
#
loop_
_entity_poly.entity_id
_entity_poly.type
_entity_poly.pdbx_seq_one_letter_code
_entity_poly.pdbx_strand_id
1 'polypeptide(L)' 'TGRDRLGTFEPKIVPKRQLIITDELEGTILSMYAMGVSTRAMRDYVQQMYAMEISPAEISRITDSVLPAV' A
#
# COMPACT_ATOMS: atom_id res chain seq x y z
N THR A 1 -6.82 9.94 25.87
CA THR A 1 -7.47 9.60 24.58
C THR A 1 -7.18 10.72 23.60
N GLY A 2 -6.21 10.55 22.71
CA GLY A 2 -5.72 11.62 21.81
C GLY A 2 -6.55 11.81 20.54
N ARG A 3 -7.86 11.55 20.60
CA ARG A 3 -8.78 11.76 19.49
C ARG A 3 -9.74 12.88 19.84
N ASP A 4 -10.00 13.73 18.85
CA ASP A 4 -11.05 14.74 18.91
C ASP A 4 -12.41 14.09 19.22
N ARG A 5 -13.23 14.77 20.03
CA ARG A 5 -14.52 14.28 20.53
C ARG A 5 -15.59 14.26 19.42
N LEU A 6 -15.48 15.15 18.43
CA LEU A 6 -16.39 15.21 17.28
C LEU A 6 -15.89 14.39 16.08
N GLY A 7 -14.65 13.92 16.10
CA GLY A 7 -14.06 13.11 15.02
C GLY A 7 -13.76 13.90 13.74
N THR A 8 -13.83 15.23 13.79
CA THR A 8 -13.64 16.12 12.62
C THR A 8 -12.17 16.35 12.30
N PHE A 9 -11.26 15.96 13.20
CA PHE A 9 -9.83 16.09 12.96
C PHE A 9 -9.39 15.34 11.69
N GLU A 10 -8.70 16.06 10.81
CA GLU A 10 -8.09 15.55 9.58
C GLU A 10 -6.56 15.57 9.74
N PRO A 11 -5.90 14.40 9.84
CA PRO A 11 -4.45 14.36 10.03
C PRO A 11 -3.74 14.80 8.75
N LYS A 12 -2.78 15.72 8.88
CA LYS A 12 -2.03 16.28 7.74
C LYS A 12 -0.84 15.42 7.30
N ILE A 13 -0.26 14.62 8.20
CA ILE A 13 0.97 13.85 7.94
C ILE A 13 0.65 12.43 7.48
N VAL A 14 -0.28 11.76 8.15
CA VAL A 14 -0.73 10.41 7.79
C VAL A 14 -2.24 10.42 7.60
N PRO A 15 -2.72 10.40 6.34
CA PRO A 15 -4.12 10.28 6.01
C PRO A 15 -4.85 9.17 6.77
N LYS A 16 -6.15 9.38 7.01
CA LYS A 16 -6.99 8.36 7.63
C LYS A 16 -6.99 7.09 6.76
N ARG A 17 -6.78 5.94 7.40
CA ARG A 17 -6.83 4.60 6.78
C ARG A 17 -5.71 4.34 5.75
N GLN A 18 -4.65 5.16 5.74
CA GLN A 18 -3.45 4.84 4.99
C GLN A 18 -2.68 3.73 5.72
N LEU A 19 -2.50 2.61 5.03
CA LEU A 19 -1.79 1.42 5.54
C LEU A 19 -0.35 1.36 5.04
N ILE A 20 -0.09 1.87 3.83
CA ILE A 20 1.24 1.90 3.22
C ILE A 20 1.86 3.27 3.46
N ILE A 21 3.07 3.25 4.03
CA ILE A 21 3.72 4.44 4.57
C ILE A 21 4.42 5.24 3.46
N THR A 22 4.79 4.61 2.34
CA THR A 22 5.64 5.23 1.31
C THR A 22 5.10 5.00 -0.11
N ASP A 23 4.95 6.08 -0.87
CA ASP A 23 4.62 6.05 -2.31
C ASP A 23 5.67 5.24 -3.11
N GLU A 24 6.92 5.22 -2.63
CA GLU A 24 7.99 4.39 -3.20
C GLU A 24 7.68 2.88 -3.15
N LEU A 25 7.01 2.41 -2.10
CA LEU A 25 6.66 0.98 -1.98
C LEU A 25 5.62 0.60 -3.02
N GLU A 26 4.59 1.43 -3.20
CA GLU A 26 3.58 1.23 -4.23
C GLU A 26 4.23 1.26 -5.62
N GLY A 27 5.10 2.23 -5.90
CA GLY A 27 5.86 2.27 -7.16
C GLY A 27 6.71 1.02 -7.41
N THR A 28 7.35 0.48 -6.36
CA THR A 28 8.14 -0.75 -6.45
C THR A 28 7.26 -1.95 -6.78
N ILE A 29 6.12 -2.11 -6.09
CA ILE A 29 5.14 -3.17 -6.37
C ILE A 29 4.61 -3.08 -7.80
N LEU A 30 4.31 -1.85 -8.27
CA LEU A 30 3.85 -1.62 -9.64
C LEU A 30 4.91 -1.98 -10.68
N SER A 31 6.19 -1.66 -10.44
CA SER A 31 7.27 -2.08 -11.33
C SER A 31 7.41 -3.61 -11.38
N MET A 32 7.29 -4.30 -10.24
CA MET A 32 7.32 -5.76 -10.18
C MET A 32 6.11 -6.39 -10.90
N TYR A 33 4.94 -5.78 -10.76
CA TYR A 33 3.75 -6.18 -11.50
C TYR A 33 3.93 -6.00 -13.02
N ALA A 34 4.49 -4.87 -13.46
CA ALA A 34 4.80 -4.63 -14.87
C ALA A 34 5.83 -5.62 -15.44
N MET A 35 6.77 -6.08 -14.61
CA MET A 35 7.74 -7.13 -14.97
C MET A 35 7.15 -8.55 -14.97
N GLY A 36 5.87 -8.72 -14.59
CA GLY A 36 5.21 -10.02 -14.55
C GLY A 36 5.59 -10.89 -13.35
N VAL A 37 6.11 -10.29 -12.28
CA VAL A 37 6.42 -11.00 -11.03
C VAL A 37 5.12 -11.44 -10.36
N SER A 38 5.11 -12.64 -9.77
CA SER A 38 3.91 -13.14 -9.06
C SER A 38 3.62 -12.34 -7.79
N THR A 39 2.34 -12.24 -7.41
CA THR A 39 1.91 -11.55 -6.16
C THR A 39 2.55 -12.14 -4.90
N ARG A 40 2.82 -13.46 -4.89
CA ARG A 40 3.52 -14.15 -3.80
C ARG A 40 4.98 -13.71 -3.69
N ALA A 41 5.68 -13.63 -4.82
CA ALA A 41 7.07 -13.18 -4.85
C ALA A 41 7.20 -11.69 -4.51
N MET A 42 6.25 -10.86 -4.94
CA MET A 42 6.18 -9.44 -4.52
C MET A 42 6.06 -9.31 -3.00
N ARG A 43 5.16 -10.08 -2.38
CA ARG A 43 5.03 -10.11 -0.91
C ARG A 43 6.35 -10.48 -0.23
N ASP A 44 6.99 -11.56 -0.68
CA ASP A 44 8.23 -12.04 -0.06
C ASP A 44 9.37 -11.01 -0.22
N TYR A 45 9.41 -10.30 -1.35
CA TYR A 45 10.33 -9.19 -1.57
C TYR A 45 10.09 -8.03 -0.59
N VAL A 46 8.83 -7.61 -0.42
CA VAL A 46 8.47 -6.54 0.52
C VAL A 46 8.84 -6.93 1.95
N GLN A 47 8.59 -8.17 2.34
CA GLN A 47 8.97 -8.69 3.65
C GLN A 47 10.49 -8.66 3.86
N GLN A 48 11.29 -9.02 2.85
CA GLN A 48 12.75 -9.01 2.96
C GLN A 48 13.35 -7.61 2.97
N MET A 49 12.86 -6.71 2.10
CA MET A 49 13.46 -5.39 1.91
C MET A 49 12.98 -4.39 2.97
N TYR A 50 11.70 -4.46 3.37
CA TYR A 50 11.06 -3.47 4.23
C TYR A 50 10.62 -4.03 5.59
N ALA A 51 10.85 -5.33 5.86
CA ALA A 51 10.41 -6.01 7.09
C ALA A 51 8.91 -5.80 7.39
N MET A 52 8.10 -5.61 6.35
CA MET A 52 6.68 -5.33 6.42
C MET A 52 5.88 -6.48 5.82
N GLU A 53 4.91 -6.96 6.59
CA GLU A 53 3.95 -7.95 6.10
C GLU A 53 2.85 -7.24 5.31
N ILE A 54 2.71 -7.59 4.04
CA ILE A 54 1.63 -7.12 3.16
C ILE A 54 0.74 -8.30 2.79
N SER A 55 -0.58 -8.08 2.82
CA SER A 55 -1.54 -9.08 2.40
C SER A 55 -1.65 -9.15 0.87
N PRO A 56 -1.98 -10.33 0.29
CA PRO A 56 -2.22 -10.44 -1.15
C PRO A 56 -3.34 -9.50 -1.64
N ALA A 57 -4.35 -9.25 -0.81
CA ALA A 57 -5.44 -8.33 -1.13
C ALA A 57 -4.97 -6.88 -1.27
N GLU A 58 -4.00 -6.46 -0.47
CA GLU A 58 -3.40 -5.12 -0.60
C GLU A 58 -2.57 -4.99 -1.88
N ILE A 59 -1.80 -6.01 -2.25
CA ILE A 59 -1.07 -6.03 -3.52
C ILE A 59 -2.04 -5.87 -4.68
N SER A 60 -3.15 -6.63 -4.68
CA SER A 60 -4.20 -6.48 -5.69
C SER A 60 -4.78 -5.07 -5.73
N ARG A 61 -5.11 -4.48 -4.57
CA ARG A 61 -5.61 -3.10 -4.49
C ARG A 61 -4.64 -2.08 -5.10
N ILE A 62 -3.32 -2.25 -4.91
CA ILE A 62 -2.30 -1.39 -5.49
C ILE A 62 -2.25 -1.58 -7.00
N THR A 63 -2.22 -2.82 -7.49
CA THR A 63 -2.17 -3.08 -8.94
C THR A 63 -3.44 -2.65 -9.66
N ASP A 64 -4.59 -2.72 -9.00
CA ASP A 64 -5.89 -2.28 -9.52
C ASP A 64 -5.95 -0.76 -9.69
N SER A 65 -5.15 0.01 -8.93
CA SER A 65 -5.12 1.47 -9.03
C SER A 65 -4.65 1.99 -10.40
N VAL A 66 -3.93 1.16 -11.17
CA VAL A 66 -3.41 1.52 -12.49
C VAL A 66 -4.40 1.18 -13.61
N LEU A 67 -5.42 0.38 -13.32
CA LEU A 67 -6.46 0.08 -14.31
C LEU A 67 -7.35 1.31 -14.50
N PRO A 68 -7.62 1.75 -15.75
CA PRO A 68 -8.56 2.82 -15.99
C PRO A 68 -9.94 2.35 -15.51
N ALA A 69 -10.57 3.13 -14.63
CA ALA A 69 -11.99 2.96 -14.33
C ALA A 69 -12.76 3.21 -15.64
N VAL A 70 -13.30 2.14 -16.21
CA VAL A 70 -14.18 2.19 -17.39
C VAL A 70 -15.55 2.70 -16.97
#